data_AF-A0A538HW87-F1
#
_entry.id   AF-A0A538HW87-F1
#
_cell.length_a   1.000
_cell.length_b   1.000
_cell.length_c   1.000
_cell.angle_alpha   90.00
_cell.angle_beta   90.00
_cell.angle_gamma   90.00
#
_symmetry.space_group_name_H-M   'P 1'
#
loop_
_entity.id
_entity.type
_entity.pdbx_description
1 polymer ?
#
loop_
_entity_poly.entity_id
_entity_poly.type
_entity_poly.pdbx_seq_one_letter_code
_entity_poly.pdbx_strand_id
1 'polypeptide(L)'
;MRRRLQSEEGFGLLELLMAMVMLNVGILAIVGAFNSGALALSRASKVSTATAIAESQLELFRGLRYVNIVQTTSEWTAAVGDTTWTADPAYQQNMANPPAPKALVATVANCPNTSTNSCDPSFQVTGPDGRSYRVDTYLYYDTPSGGGQLKVVTVAVRLSTDLAHSLARQTSTFDPSIGA
;
A
#
# COMPACT_ATOMS: atom_id res chain seq x y z
N MET A 1 74.58 12.85 28.84
CA MET A 1 73.31 12.36 28.25
C MET A 1 72.72 13.47 27.38
N ARG A 2 72.82 13.32 26.06
CA ARG A 2 72.36 14.28 25.04
C ARG A 2 70.84 14.39 25.09
N ARG A 3 70.32 15.57 25.44
CA ARG A 3 68.92 15.98 25.26
C ARG A 3 68.59 15.93 23.77
N ARG A 4 67.85 14.90 23.34
CA ARG A 4 67.06 14.97 22.12
C ARG A 4 65.80 15.76 22.45
N LEU A 5 65.86 17.08 22.30
CA LEU A 5 64.64 17.88 22.12
C LEU A 5 64.29 17.76 20.65
N GLN A 6 63.53 16.71 20.35
CA GLN A 6 62.91 16.49 19.05
C GLN A 6 61.92 17.64 18.77
N SER A 7 61.98 18.15 17.56
CA SER A 7 61.11 19.16 16.99
C SER A 7 59.65 18.69 16.93
N GLU A 8 58.81 19.14 17.86
CA GLU A 8 57.35 18.90 17.85
C GLU A 8 56.55 20.03 17.18
N GLU A 9 57.20 21.11 16.75
CA GLU A 9 56.54 22.30 16.14
C GLU A 9 55.78 22.00 14.83
N GLY A 10 56.12 20.92 14.10
CA GLY A 10 55.42 20.51 12.88
C GLY A 10 54.25 19.53 13.11
N PHE A 11 54.17 18.92 14.29
CA PHE A 11 53.16 17.89 14.59
C PHE A 11 51.78 18.52 14.85
N GLY A 12 51.73 19.69 15.51
CA GLY A 12 50.47 20.37 15.83
C GLY A 12 49.69 20.89 14.62
N LEU A 13 50.36 21.33 13.55
CA LEU A 13 49.68 21.75 12.31
C LEU A 13 49.09 20.57 11.54
N LEU A 14 49.79 19.43 11.53
CA LEU A 14 49.31 18.21 10.90
C LEU A 14 48.15 17.60 11.67
N GLU A 15 48.19 17.66 13.00
CA GLU A 15 47.11 17.23 13.89
C GLU A 15 45.85 18.08 13.69
N LEU A 16 45.99 19.41 13.54
CA LEU A 16 44.87 20.30 13.29
C LEU A 16 44.27 20.10 11.89
N LEU A 17 45.12 19.84 10.88
CA LEU A 17 44.67 19.48 9.53
C LEU A 17 43.92 18.14 9.54
N MET A 18 44.44 17.13 10.22
CA MET A 18 43.77 15.83 10.37
C MET A 18 42.45 15.94 11.13
N ALA A 19 42.41 16.75 12.19
CA ALA A 19 41.18 17.04 12.94
C ALA A 19 40.11 17.71 12.07
N MET A 20 40.51 18.71 11.27
CA MET A 20 39.60 19.39 10.34
C MET A 20 39.08 18.44 9.24
N VAL A 21 39.94 17.56 8.70
CA VAL A 21 39.54 16.55 7.72
C VAL A 21 38.56 15.54 8.33
N MET A 22 38.85 14.99 9.51
CA MET A 22 37.94 14.06 10.18
C MET A 22 36.61 14.71 10.54
N LEU A 23 36.64 15.97 11.00
CA LEU A 23 35.42 16.74 11.27
C LEU A 23 34.57 16.87 10.00
N ASN A 24 35.17 17.26 8.87
CA ASN A 24 34.45 17.41 7.61
C ASN A 24 33.87 16.08 7.10
N VAL A 25 34.64 14.99 7.18
CA VAL A 25 34.15 13.64 6.84
C VAL A 25 32.99 13.25 7.75
N GLY A 26 33.08 13.51 9.06
CA GLY A 26 32.02 13.25 10.02
C GLY A 26 30.73 14.00 9.71
N ILE A 27 30.83 15.31 9.41
CA ILE A 27 29.65 16.13 9.08
C ILE A 27 28.98 15.64 7.79
N LEU A 28 29.74 15.33 6.74
CA LEU A 28 29.20 14.80 5.49
C LEU A 28 28.49 13.45 5.70
N ALA A 29 29.06 12.57 6.52
CA ALA A 29 28.43 11.30 6.87
C ALA A 29 27.08 11.48 7.57
N ILE A 30 27.01 12.42 8.52
CA ILE A 30 25.79 12.73 9.26
C ILE A 30 24.70 13.31 8.33
N VAL A 31 25.06 14.22 7.42
CA VAL A 31 24.10 14.78 6.44
C VAL A 31 23.56 13.68 5.53
N GLY A 32 24.41 12.76 5.06
CA GLY A 32 23.99 11.60 4.28
C GLY A 32 23.01 10.69 5.03
N ALA A 33 23.28 10.44 6.31
CA ALA A 33 22.41 9.65 7.17
C ALA A 33 21.03 10.32 7.38
N PHE A 34 20.99 11.63 7.63
CA PHE A 34 19.73 12.36 7.83
C PHE A 34 18.86 12.40 6.56
N ASN A 35 19.46 12.64 5.39
CA ASN A 35 18.72 12.63 4.13
C ASN A 35 18.11 11.25 3.83
N SER A 36 18.87 10.19 4.10
CA SER A 36 18.40 8.82 3.93
C SER A 36 17.27 8.49 4.92
N GLY A 37 17.41 8.92 6.17
CA GLY A 37 16.37 8.78 7.19
C GLY A 37 15.08 9.51 6.85
N ALA A 38 15.17 10.74 6.33
CA ALA A 38 14.01 11.51 5.91
C ALA A 38 13.25 10.84 4.77
N LEU A 39 13.95 10.32 3.77
CA LEU A 39 13.33 9.57 2.67
C LEU A 39 12.68 8.27 3.15
N ALA A 40 13.36 7.53 4.03
CA ALA A 40 12.83 6.30 4.61
C ALA A 40 11.53 6.58 5.39
N LEU A 41 11.51 7.64 6.21
CA LEU A 41 10.33 8.05 6.95
C LEU A 41 9.18 8.46 6.03
N SER A 42 9.46 9.20 4.94
CA SER A 42 8.42 9.55 3.96
C SER A 42 7.83 8.34 3.24
N ARG A 43 8.62 7.30 2.97
CA ARG A 43 8.11 6.04 2.40
C ARG A 43 7.26 5.31 3.43
N ALA A 44 7.73 5.21 4.67
CA ALA A 44 6.99 4.59 5.76
C ALA A 44 5.63 5.28 6.02
N SER A 45 5.60 6.62 5.97
CA SER A 45 4.34 7.36 6.16
C SER A 45 3.33 7.04 5.05
N LYS A 46 3.77 6.98 3.78
CA LYS A 46 2.89 6.63 2.66
C LYS A 46 2.31 5.23 2.79
N VAL A 47 3.14 4.26 3.20
CA VAL A 47 2.70 2.88 3.44
C VAL A 47 1.71 2.83 4.59
N SER A 48 1.99 3.51 5.70
CA SER A 48 1.09 3.57 6.87
C SER A 48 -0.27 4.20 6.54
N THR A 49 -0.30 5.26 5.73
CA THR A 49 -1.56 5.85 5.25
C THR A 49 -2.29 4.89 4.31
N ALA A 50 -1.58 4.25 3.39
CA ALA A 50 -2.17 3.28 2.47
C ALA A 50 -2.75 2.06 3.20
N THR A 51 -2.10 1.56 4.25
CA THR A 51 -2.63 0.46 5.07
C THR A 51 -3.88 0.89 5.82
N ALA A 52 -3.90 2.08 6.41
CA ALA A 52 -5.09 2.60 7.09
C ALA A 52 -6.29 2.78 6.15
N ILE A 53 -6.04 3.22 4.91
CA ILE A 53 -7.08 3.30 3.86
C ILE A 53 -7.60 1.91 3.51
N ALA A 54 -6.71 0.92 3.34
CA ALA A 54 -7.11 -0.46 3.06
C ALA A 54 -7.95 -1.06 4.19
N GLU A 55 -7.56 -0.81 5.44
CA GLU A 55 -8.29 -1.26 6.64
C GLU A 55 -9.66 -0.61 6.70
N SER A 56 -9.75 0.72 6.50
CA SER A 56 -11.02 1.43 6.47
C SER A 56 -11.97 0.88 5.42
N GLN A 57 -11.46 0.48 4.25
CA GLN A 57 -12.29 -0.10 3.19
C GLN A 57 -12.77 -1.50 3.59
N LEU A 58 -11.94 -2.33 4.23
CA LEU A 58 -12.38 -3.63 4.74
C LEU A 58 -13.36 -3.50 5.90
N GLU A 59 -13.19 -2.52 6.79
CA GLU A 59 -14.17 -2.19 7.84
C GLU A 59 -15.52 -1.76 7.24
N LEU A 60 -15.50 -1.02 6.14
CA LEU A 60 -16.72 -0.69 5.39
C LEU A 60 -17.43 -1.98 4.97
N PHE A 61 -16.73 -2.94 4.36
CA PHE A 61 -17.32 -4.22 3.96
C PHE A 61 -17.79 -5.07 5.16
N ARG A 62 -17.10 -5.02 6.31
CA ARG A 62 -17.53 -5.66 7.56
C ARG A 62 -18.83 -5.08 8.11
N GLY A 63 -19.11 -3.81 7.85
CA GLY A 63 -20.38 -3.17 8.20
C GLY A 63 -21.55 -3.50 7.25
N LEU A 64 -21.30 -4.16 6.12
CA LEU A 64 -22.33 -4.50 5.14
C LEU A 64 -22.89 -5.90 5.37
N ARG A 65 -24.19 -6.07 5.09
CA ARG A 65 -24.79 -7.40 4.98
C ARG A 65 -24.16 -8.16 3.81
N TYR A 66 -24.02 -9.47 3.94
CA TYR A 66 -23.41 -10.33 2.93
C TYR A 66 -24.02 -10.13 1.51
N VAL A 67 -25.33 -9.98 1.44
CA VAL A 67 -26.07 -9.73 0.18
C VAL A 67 -25.73 -8.39 -0.49
N ASN A 68 -25.30 -7.40 0.30
CA ASN A 68 -24.98 -6.05 -0.16
C ASN A 68 -23.52 -5.87 -0.59
N ILE A 69 -22.67 -6.89 -0.40
CA ILE A 69 -21.29 -6.91 -0.90
C ILE A 69 -21.31 -7.27 -2.39
N VAL A 70 -21.55 -6.27 -3.23
CA VAL A 70 -21.66 -6.38 -4.69
C VAL A 70 -21.09 -5.12 -5.33
N GLN A 71 -20.74 -5.20 -6.61
CA GLN A 71 -20.27 -4.06 -7.39
C GLN A 71 -21.33 -3.62 -8.39
N THR A 72 -21.36 -2.32 -8.71
CA THR A 72 -22.29 -1.79 -9.72
C THR A 72 -21.79 -2.08 -11.13
N THR A 73 -22.71 -2.35 -12.05
CA THR A 73 -22.36 -2.70 -13.43
C THR A 73 -21.60 -1.55 -14.13
N SER A 74 -21.96 -0.28 -13.89
CA SER A 74 -21.26 0.88 -14.46
C SER A 74 -19.79 0.92 -14.06
N GLU A 75 -19.53 0.83 -12.75
CA GLU A 75 -18.19 0.93 -12.19
C GLU A 75 -17.35 -0.31 -12.49
N TRP A 76 -17.98 -1.49 -12.51
CA TRP A 76 -17.34 -2.72 -13.01
C TRP A 76 -16.86 -2.58 -14.45
N THR A 77 -17.71 -2.06 -15.36
CA THR A 77 -17.32 -1.86 -16.76
C THR A 77 -16.17 -0.85 -16.88
N ALA A 78 -16.17 0.21 -16.07
CA ALA A 78 -15.06 1.16 -16.02
C ALA A 78 -13.76 0.50 -15.53
N ALA A 79 -13.83 -0.30 -14.46
CA ALA A 79 -12.68 -0.99 -13.89
C ALA A 79 -12.07 -2.04 -14.84
N VAL A 80 -12.90 -2.82 -15.54
CA VAL A 80 -12.42 -3.79 -16.55
C VAL A 80 -11.80 -3.08 -17.77
N GLY A 81 -12.21 -1.84 -18.07
CA GLY A 81 -11.56 -0.98 -19.06
C GLY A 81 -10.21 -0.39 -18.60
N ASP A 82 -9.90 -0.45 -17.30
CA ASP A 82 -8.67 0.08 -16.74
C ASP A 82 -7.55 -0.98 -16.74
N THR A 83 -6.46 -0.67 -17.45
CA THR A 83 -5.31 -1.56 -17.57
C THR A 83 -4.54 -1.74 -16.26
N THR A 84 -4.55 -0.77 -15.36
CA THR A 84 -3.92 -0.87 -14.04
C THR A 84 -4.68 -1.85 -13.16
N TRP A 85 -6.02 -1.76 -13.17
CA TRP A 85 -6.88 -2.64 -12.38
C TRP A 85 -6.83 -4.07 -12.93
N THR A 86 -6.93 -4.23 -14.24
CA THR A 86 -6.86 -5.55 -14.87
C THR A 86 -5.45 -6.16 -14.86
N ALA A 87 -4.37 -5.38 -14.84
CA ALA A 87 -3.01 -5.93 -14.69
C ALA A 87 -2.68 -6.39 -13.26
N ASP A 88 -3.55 -6.12 -12.27
CA ASP A 88 -3.30 -6.51 -10.88
C ASP A 88 -3.30 -8.04 -10.72
N PRO A 89 -2.35 -8.60 -9.94
CA PRO A 89 -2.30 -10.04 -9.68
C PRO A 89 -3.60 -10.60 -9.09
N ALA A 90 -4.32 -9.85 -8.25
CA ALA A 90 -5.57 -10.32 -7.69
C ALA A 90 -6.66 -10.50 -8.76
N TYR A 91 -6.74 -9.60 -9.74
CA TYR A 91 -7.65 -9.78 -10.87
C TYR A 91 -7.20 -10.94 -11.76
N GLN A 92 -5.93 -10.96 -12.18
CA GLN A 92 -5.41 -11.96 -13.10
C GLN A 92 -5.53 -13.40 -12.56
N GLN A 93 -5.28 -13.59 -11.26
CA GLN A 93 -5.29 -14.92 -10.65
C GLN A 93 -6.69 -15.40 -10.24
N ASN A 94 -7.62 -14.49 -9.95
CA ASN A 94 -8.89 -14.85 -9.32
C ASN A 94 -10.14 -14.52 -10.14
N MET A 95 -10.06 -13.60 -11.11
CA MET A 95 -11.25 -13.00 -11.73
C MET A 95 -11.21 -13.00 -13.27
N ALA A 96 -10.04 -12.80 -13.90
CA ALA A 96 -9.94 -12.74 -15.36
C ALA A 96 -10.42 -14.03 -16.04
N ASN A 97 -10.03 -15.17 -15.48
CA ASN A 97 -10.54 -16.49 -15.83
C ASN A 97 -10.57 -17.33 -14.53
N PRO A 98 -11.63 -17.19 -13.72
CA PRO A 98 -11.64 -17.66 -12.34
C PRO A 98 -11.44 -19.18 -12.30
N PRO A 99 -10.35 -19.69 -11.70
CA PRO A 99 -10.14 -21.13 -11.61
C PRO A 99 -11.11 -21.73 -10.61
N ALA A 100 -11.70 -22.90 -10.91
CA ALA A 100 -12.54 -23.60 -9.94
C ALA A 100 -11.77 -23.82 -8.61
N PRO A 101 -12.38 -23.54 -7.45
CA PRO A 101 -13.81 -23.29 -7.21
C PRO A 101 -14.23 -21.80 -7.17
N LYS A 102 -13.41 -20.90 -7.72
CA LYS A 102 -13.68 -19.45 -7.73
C LYS A 102 -14.68 -19.07 -8.82
N ALA A 103 -15.40 -17.98 -8.60
CA ALA A 103 -16.34 -17.43 -9.58
C ALA A 103 -16.49 -15.91 -9.42
N LEU A 104 -16.98 -15.24 -10.46
CA LEU A 104 -17.30 -13.82 -10.38
C LEU A 104 -18.58 -13.58 -9.56
N VAL A 105 -18.59 -12.51 -8.77
CA VAL A 105 -19.81 -12.04 -8.11
C VAL A 105 -20.62 -11.24 -9.14
N ALA A 106 -21.92 -11.50 -9.23
CA ALA A 106 -22.81 -10.77 -10.13
C ALA A 106 -22.87 -9.28 -9.76
N THR A 107 -22.85 -8.42 -10.77
CA THR A 107 -23.00 -6.97 -10.59
C THR A 107 -24.46 -6.56 -10.52
N VAL A 108 -24.71 -5.37 -9.96
CA VAL A 108 -26.05 -4.80 -9.81
C VAL A 108 -26.15 -3.44 -10.51
N ALA A 109 -27.35 -3.04 -10.94
CA ALA A 109 -27.53 -1.75 -11.59
C ALA A 109 -27.31 -0.57 -10.63
N ASN A 110 -27.76 -0.71 -9.37
CA ASN A 110 -27.67 0.31 -8.35
C ASN A 110 -27.02 -0.26 -7.08
N CYS A 111 -26.21 0.55 -6.40
CA CYS A 111 -25.57 0.14 -5.15
C CYS A 111 -26.64 -0.08 -4.07
N PRO A 112 -26.68 -1.25 -3.39
CA PRO A 112 -27.75 -1.57 -2.44
C PRO A 112 -27.54 -0.94 -1.05
N ASN A 113 -26.55 -0.06 -0.91
CA ASN A 113 -26.21 0.63 0.32
C ASN A 113 -25.87 2.10 0.02
N THR A 114 -25.75 2.92 1.06
CA THR A 114 -25.47 4.36 0.94
C THR A 114 -24.02 4.68 0.61
N SER A 115 -23.13 3.68 0.65
CA SER A 115 -21.69 3.83 0.48
C SER A 115 -21.29 3.48 -0.94
N THR A 116 -21.20 4.49 -1.81
CA THR A 116 -20.82 4.34 -3.23
C THR A 116 -19.48 3.61 -3.39
N ASN A 117 -18.53 3.85 -2.49
CA ASN A 117 -17.18 3.24 -2.51
C ASN A 117 -17.17 1.72 -2.28
N SER A 118 -18.26 1.13 -1.78
CA SER A 118 -18.37 -0.33 -1.65
C SER A 118 -18.67 -1.02 -2.98
N CYS A 119 -19.36 -0.31 -3.86
CA CYS A 119 -19.82 -0.80 -5.14
C CYS A 119 -18.91 -0.39 -6.30
N ASP A 120 -18.07 0.62 -6.09
CA ASP A 120 -17.03 1.07 -7.00
C ASP A 120 -15.75 0.21 -6.84
N PRO A 121 -15.36 -0.59 -7.84
CA PRO A 121 -14.13 -1.38 -7.79
C PRO A 121 -12.85 -0.53 -7.82
N SER A 122 -12.90 0.74 -8.22
CA SER A 122 -11.72 1.58 -8.34
C SER A 122 -12.04 3.06 -8.17
N PHE A 123 -11.66 3.61 -7.01
CA PHE A 123 -11.87 5.02 -6.70
C PHE A 123 -10.60 5.68 -6.15
N GLN A 124 -10.61 7.01 -6.08
CA GLN A 124 -9.53 7.78 -5.47
C GLN A 124 -9.95 8.37 -4.12
N VAL A 125 -9.01 8.41 -3.18
CA VAL A 125 -9.18 9.04 -1.87
C VAL A 125 -7.95 9.85 -1.53
N THR A 126 -8.14 11.02 -0.91
CA THR A 126 -7.02 11.83 -0.42
C THR A 126 -6.73 11.45 1.02
N GLY A 127 -5.49 11.03 1.29
CA GLY A 127 -5.04 10.69 2.63
C GLY A 127 -4.89 11.94 3.52
N PRO A 128 -4.84 11.78 4.86
CA PRO A 128 -4.57 12.88 5.79
C PRO A 128 -3.24 13.60 5.55
N ASP A 129 -2.35 12.94 4.81
CA ASP A 129 -1.02 13.40 4.46
C ASP A 129 -1.00 14.23 3.16
N GLY A 130 -2.18 14.52 2.59
CA GLY A 130 -2.39 15.37 1.43
C GLY A 130 -2.13 14.71 0.07
N ARG A 131 -1.83 13.41 0.03
CA ARG A 131 -1.62 12.69 -1.23
C ARG A 131 -2.89 11.98 -1.69
N SER A 132 -3.07 11.90 -3.00
CA SER A 132 -4.13 11.08 -3.60
C SER A 132 -3.67 9.64 -3.72
N TYR A 133 -4.55 8.74 -3.28
CA TYR A 133 -4.40 7.30 -3.34
C TYR A 133 -5.50 6.72 -4.21
N ARG A 134 -5.15 5.74 -5.03
CA ARG A 134 -6.10 4.92 -5.75
C ARG A 134 -6.36 3.65 -4.94
N VAL A 135 -7.62 3.33 -4.73
CA VAL A 135 -8.09 2.14 -4.02
C VAL A 135 -8.76 1.22 -5.03
N ASP A 136 -8.20 0.03 -5.21
CA ASP A 136 -8.74 -1.00 -6.09
C ASP A 136 -9.29 -2.15 -5.26
N THR A 137 -10.55 -2.51 -5.49
CA THR A 137 -11.24 -3.61 -4.81
C THR A 137 -11.53 -4.74 -5.79
N TYR A 138 -11.04 -5.93 -5.46
CA TYR A 138 -11.27 -7.17 -6.18
C TYR A 138 -12.24 -8.04 -5.39
N LEU A 139 -13.37 -8.40 -6.00
CA LEU A 139 -14.45 -9.15 -5.37
C LEU A 139 -14.75 -10.41 -6.19
N TYR A 140 -14.62 -11.57 -5.55
CA TYR A 140 -14.91 -12.86 -6.17
C TYR A 140 -15.46 -13.86 -5.14
N TYR A 141 -16.11 -14.91 -5.62
CA TYR A 141 -16.48 -16.06 -4.79
C TYR A 141 -15.31 -17.05 -4.68
N ASP A 142 -15.16 -17.67 -3.53
CA ASP A 142 -14.29 -18.83 -3.32
C ASP A 142 -15.06 -19.89 -2.52
N THR A 143 -14.87 -21.16 -2.84
CA THR A 143 -15.52 -22.27 -2.11
C THR A 143 -14.43 -23.24 -1.64
N PRO A 144 -13.88 -23.04 -0.44
CA PRO A 144 -12.85 -23.92 0.10
C PRO A 144 -13.33 -25.36 0.20
N SER A 145 -12.40 -26.32 0.09
CA SER A 145 -12.72 -27.74 0.23
C SER A 145 -13.36 -28.03 1.60
N GLY A 146 -14.56 -28.60 1.59
CA GLY A 146 -15.33 -28.89 2.81
C GLY A 146 -16.04 -27.68 3.44
N GLY A 147 -16.01 -26.51 2.79
CA GLY A 147 -16.68 -25.28 3.24
C GLY A 147 -17.81 -24.81 2.31
N GLY A 148 -18.53 -23.78 2.75
CA GLY A 148 -19.51 -23.07 1.93
C GLY A 148 -18.86 -22.05 0.99
N GLN A 149 -19.65 -21.51 0.06
CA GLN A 149 -19.21 -20.42 -0.80
C GLN A 149 -19.10 -19.11 0.01
N LEU A 150 -17.96 -18.45 -0.13
CA LEU A 150 -17.59 -17.22 0.58
C LEU A 150 -17.34 -16.12 -0.44
N LYS A 151 -17.53 -14.85 -0.06
CA LYS A 151 -17.03 -13.70 -0.82
C LYS A 151 -15.64 -13.36 -0.32
N VAL A 152 -14.69 -13.19 -1.23
CA VAL A 152 -13.34 -12.71 -0.94
C VAL A 152 -13.21 -11.31 -1.50
N VAL A 153 -12.81 -10.38 -0.63
CA VAL A 153 -12.53 -8.99 -0.99
C VAL A 153 -11.05 -8.74 -0.78
N THR A 154 -10.35 -8.38 -1.85
CA THR A 154 -8.97 -7.89 -1.79
C THR A 154 -8.94 -6.41 -2.12
N VAL A 155 -8.40 -5.61 -1.22
CA VAL A 155 -8.18 -4.17 -1.40
C VAL A 155 -6.69 -3.94 -1.66
N ALA A 156 -6.36 -3.29 -2.78
CA ALA A 156 -5.02 -2.84 -3.10
C ALA A 156 -5.00 -1.32 -3.15
N VAL A 157 -4.06 -0.69 -2.44
CA VAL A 157 -3.92 0.77 -2.39
C VAL A 157 -2.62 1.17 -3.06
N ARG A 158 -2.72 2.11 -3.99
CA ARG A 158 -1.62 2.68 -4.77
C ARG A 158 -1.57 4.19 -4.58
N LEU A 159 -0.41 4.78 -4.83
CA LEU A 159 -0.32 6.23 -4.93
C LEU A 159 -0.86 6.65 -6.31
N SER A 160 -1.67 7.70 -6.41
CA SER A 160 -2.23 8.10 -7.72
C SER A 160 -1.15 8.56 -8.72
N THR A 161 0.05 8.92 -8.23
CA THR A 161 1.21 9.26 -9.07
C THR A 161 2.12 8.07 -9.38
N ASP A 162 1.91 6.91 -8.74
CA ASP A 162 2.66 5.66 -8.99
C ASP A 162 1.71 4.47 -8.89
N LEU A 163 1.15 4.11 -10.05
CA LEU A 163 0.20 3.01 -10.19
C LEU A 163 0.87 1.65 -10.36
N ALA A 164 2.18 1.64 -10.64
CA ALA A 164 2.94 0.41 -10.86
C ALA A 164 3.14 -0.38 -9.57
N HIS A 165 3.15 0.30 -8.42
CA HIS A 165 3.42 -0.32 -7.12
C HIS A 165 2.24 -0.15 -6.15
N SER A 166 1.70 -1.28 -5.66
CA SER A 166 0.77 -1.26 -4.52
C SER A 166 1.55 -1.02 -3.23
N LEU A 167 1.16 0.00 -2.47
CA LEU A 167 1.74 0.34 -1.16
C LEU A 167 1.19 -0.54 -0.04
N ALA A 168 -0.07 -0.94 -0.15
CA ALA A 168 -0.73 -1.83 0.79
C ALA A 168 -1.67 -2.78 0.05
N ARG A 169 -1.79 -4.00 0.56
CA ARG A 169 -2.78 -4.99 0.11
C ARG A 169 -3.33 -5.70 1.32
N GLN A 170 -4.65 -5.78 1.41
CA GLN A 170 -5.35 -6.52 2.45
C GLN A 170 -6.48 -7.34 1.84
N THR A 171 -6.72 -8.51 2.41
CA THR A 171 -7.77 -9.42 1.95
C THR A 171 -8.62 -9.83 3.14
N SER A 172 -9.93 -9.85 2.96
CA SER A 172 -10.89 -10.38 3.92
C SER A 172 -11.87 -11.32 3.23
N THR A 173 -12.31 -12.33 3.96
CA THR A 173 -13.38 -13.23 3.51
C THR A 173 -14.66 -12.93 4.28
N PHE A 174 -15.80 -13.17 3.64
CA PHE A 174 -17.12 -12.95 4.17
C PHE A 174 -17.95 -14.20 3.93
N ASP A 175 -18.56 -14.71 4.99
CA ASP A 175 -19.37 -15.92 4.98
C ASP A 175 -20.85 -15.54 5.17
N PRO A 176 -21.76 -16.09 4.36
CA PRO A 176 -23.20 -15.81 4.47
C PRO A 176 -23.80 -16.20 5.83
N SER A 177 -23.21 -17.14 6.58
CA SER A 177 -23.74 -17.64 7.85
C SER A 177 -23.52 -16.70 9.04
N ILE A 178 -22.69 -15.67 8.89
CA ILE A 178 -22.24 -14.81 9.99
C ILE A 178 -22.84 -13.38 9.92
N GLY A 179 -23.71 -13.10 8.94
CA GLY A 179 -24.28 -11.77 8.73
C GLY A 179 -25.70 -11.79 8.16
N ALA A 180 -26.69 -11.76 9.06
CA ALA A 180 -28.11 -11.51 8.75
C ALA A 180 -28.47 -10.02 8.88
#